data_AF-A0A5N5FSM7-F1
#
_entry.id   AF-A0A5N5FSM7-F1
#
_cell.length_a   1.000
_cell.length_b   1.000
_cell.length_c   1.000
_cell.angle_alpha   90.00
_cell.angle_beta   90.00
_cell.angle_gamma   90.00
#
_symmetry.space_group_name_H-M   'P 1'
#
loop_
_entity.id
_entity.type
_entity.pdbx_description
1 polymer ?
#
loop_
_entity_poly.entity_id
_entity_poly.type
_entity_poly.pdbx_seq_one_letter_code
_entity_poly.pdbx_strand_id
1 'polypeptide(L)'
;MTTLHNTLTLHIEMMKIVKILNLIGTLFSTIINMGTISNTSSDSLVLIISLLPFKEAARTCLLSKRWHNLWRRAELNVEFNERLHVVAAEPAQREIQKQDFINSVRRYIARANNEQINVSKFHLVLTLSQDSRVIADEGIDFSVQRSVKHLAIDFSDAAWNEDRFEIDEWAAEENEAARTYVLPESFYLMNLVLESLTLISCNFNIPRLANFHLLKKISLAWIEFPDTNLHKLLVNCVVLESLSLKNCWDLDRLDVCGNDLKLQSLVVDRCWYRVLDEFRIEAPNLTYFKYAGFCAPLFEVKNTGRVKVLDIDFGLEEDCRPELGDSLNDFLHKLCSISTLTVCTYTLQVISMGKDPIGVQNPLGVTSLTLKTEMHGFEILGIKFFLCSCPLLEILDIVIRPGRIFYDKYRPPQYALRNPAMVWAVVDQCITQTLRRVRVMGFKGTPNEMNVLTYLIQNGRVMQNLRLIISREVDDDGSPDTYDLRAQDLLTVRRASPDLQIAIM
;
A
#
# COMPACT_ATOMS: atom_id res chain seq x y z
N MET A 1 -17.58 -11.97 -35.29
CA MET A 1 -16.54 -11.33 -34.44
C MET A 1 -16.96 -11.23 -32.97
N THR A 2 -18.25 -11.08 -32.66
CA THR A 2 -18.80 -11.11 -31.29
C THR A 2 -18.74 -12.48 -30.58
N THR A 3 -18.76 -13.58 -31.33
CA THR A 3 -18.67 -14.94 -30.77
C THR A 3 -17.25 -15.34 -30.33
N LEU A 4 -16.20 -14.82 -30.98
CA LEU A 4 -14.79 -15.08 -30.62
C LEU A 4 -14.37 -14.28 -29.37
N HIS A 5 -14.89 -13.05 -29.22
CA HIS A 5 -14.57 -12.20 -28.06
C HIS A 5 -15.20 -12.77 -26.78
N ASN A 6 -16.44 -13.26 -26.84
CA ASN A 6 -17.08 -13.95 -25.70
C ASN A 6 -16.38 -15.26 -25.33
N THR A 7 -15.81 -16.00 -26.29
CA THR A 7 -15.03 -17.21 -25.99
C THR A 7 -13.67 -16.88 -25.38
N LEU A 8 -13.00 -15.81 -25.79
CA LEU A 8 -11.74 -15.37 -25.16
C LEU A 8 -11.95 -14.87 -23.73
N THR A 9 -13.02 -14.11 -23.47
CA THR A 9 -13.34 -13.63 -22.11
C THR A 9 -13.72 -14.79 -21.19
N LEU A 10 -14.47 -15.78 -21.68
CA LEU A 10 -14.73 -17.05 -20.97
C LEU A 10 -13.45 -17.86 -20.73
N HIS A 11 -12.49 -17.84 -21.67
CA HIS A 11 -11.22 -18.56 -21.53
C HIS A 11 -10.28 -17.88 -20.52
N ILE A 12 -10.27 -16.56 -20.45
CA ILE A 12 -9.50 -15.77 -19.47
C ILE A 12 -10.11 -15.91 -18.07
N GLU A 13 -11.44 -15.87 -17.94
CA GLU A 13 -12.16 -16.20 -16.71
C GLU A 13 -11.87 -17.64 -16.27
N MET A 14 -11.90 -18.61 -17.20
CA MET A 14 -11.49 -19.99 -16.93
C MET A 14 -10.03 -20.12 -16.50
N MET A 15 -9.10 -19.37 -17.10
CA MET A 15 -7.68 -19.40 -16.68
C MET A 15 -7.46 -18.76 -15.31
N LYS A 16 -8.22 -17.72 -14.95
CA LYS A 16 -8.22 -17.16 -13.58
C LYS A 16 -8.80 -18.17 -12.59
N ILE A 17 -9.90 -18.84 -12.94
CA ILE A 17 -10.50 -19.93 -12.17
C ILE A 17 -9.52 -21.10 -12.02
N VAL A 18 -8.77 -21.48 -13.07
CA VAL A 18 -7.76 -22.54 -13.02
C VAL A 18 -6.55 -22.13 -12.18
N LYS A 19 -6.12 -20.86 -12.22
CA LYS A 19 -5.07 -20.34 -11.33
C LYS A 19 -5.51 -20.31 -9.86
N ILE A 20 -6.75 -19.93 -9.58
CA ILE A 20 -7.33 -19.98 -8.24
C ILE A 20 -7.52 -21.44 -7.79
N LEU A 21 -7.97 -22.33 -8.67
CA LEU A 21 -8.04 -23.78 -8.42
C LEU A 21 -6.65 -24.42 -8.29
N ASN A 22 -5.60 -23.84 -8.87
CA ASN A 22 -4.20 -24.26 -8.69
C ASN A 22 -3.57 -23.66 -7.43
N LEU A 23 -4.01 -22.49 -6.96
CA LEU A 23 -3.63 -21.92 -5.66
C LEU A 23 -4.34 -22.64 -4.51
N ILE A 24 -5.65 -22.84 -4.67
CA ILE A 24 -6.44 -23.76 -3.84
C ILE A 24 -5.90 -25.17 -4.01
N GLY A 25 -5.44 -25.56 -5.20
CA GLY A 25 -4.85 -26.86 -5.53
C GLY A 25 -3.46 -27.08 -4.96
N THR A 26 -2.71 -26.02 -4.67
CA THR A 26 -1.41 -26.06 -3.99
C THR A 26 -1.60 -26.02 -2.47
N LEU A 27 -2.57 -25.26 -1.97
CA LEU A 27 -3.08 -25.42 -0.60
C LEU A 27 -3.66 -26.82 -0.38
N PHE A 28 -4.45 -27.32 -1.33
CA PHE A 28 -4.98 -28.69 -1.35
C PHE A 28 -3.86 -29.70 -1.55
N SER A 29 -2.82 -29.46 -2.35
CA SER A 29 -1.72 -30.44 -2.50
C SER A 29 -0.87 -30.52 -1.24
N THR A 30 -0.70 -29.39 -0.54
CA THR A 30 -0.06 -29.34 0.78
C THR A 30 -0.92 -30.04 1.84
N ILE A 31 -2.25 -29.97 1.72
CA ILE A 31 -3.22 -30.67 2.59
C ILE A 31 -3.43 -32.14 2.17
N ILE A 32 -3.29 -32.49 0.89
CA ILE A 32 -3.42 -33.84 0.30
C ILE A 32 -2.16 -34.66 0.55
N ASN A 33 -0.97 -34.03 0.57
CA ASN A 33 0.27 -34.70 1.01
C ASN A 33 0.24 -35.13 2.48
N MET A 34 -0.75 -34.67 3.26
CA MET A 34 -1.19 -35.31 4.51
C MET A 34 -2.43 -36.16 4.21
N GLY A 35 -2.24 -37.39 3.73
CA GLY A 35 -3.25 -38.25 3.08
C GLY A 35 -4.50 -38.66 3.88
N THR A 36 -5.31 -37.71 4.37
CA THR A 36 -6.57 -37.98 5.09
C THR A 36 -7.60 -36.83 4.99
N ILE A 37 -7.97 -36.32 3.81
CA ILE A 37 -9.16 -35.43 3.70
C ILE A 37 -10.48 -36.21 3.99
N SER A 38 -10.46 -37.54 3.88
CA SER A 38 -11.56 -38.39 4.34
C SER A 38 -11.69 -38.41 5.87
N ASN A 39 -10.64 -38.08 6.64
CA ASN A 39 -10.60 -38.19 8.11
C ASN A 39 -10.57 -36.84 8.85
N THR A 40 -10.60 -35.70 8.14
CA THR A 40 -10.35 -34.36 8.69
C THR A 40 -11.60 -33.68 9.29
N SER A 41 -12.18 -34.15 10.41
CA SER A 41 -13.29 -33.54 11.20
C SER A 41 -14.38 -32.70 10.45
N SER A 42 -15.42 -32.17 11.09
CA SER A 42 -16.29 -31.19 10.39
C SER A 42 -15.76 -29.77 10.54
N ASP A 43 -15.02 -29.52 11.60
CA ASP A 43 -14.68 -28.17 12.04
C ASP A 43 -13.46 -27.62 11.29
N SER A 44 -12.50 -28.50 10.96
CA SER A 44 -11.37 -28.14 10.09
C SER A 44 -11.84 -27.75 8.68
N LEU A 45 -12.87 -28.41 8.16
CA LEU A 45 -13.46 -28.09 6.86
C LEU A 45 -14.22 -26.76 6.88
N VAL A 46 -14.93 -26.48 7.97
CA VAL A 46 -15.62 -25.18 8.18
C VAL A 46 -14.61 -24.02 8.21
N LEU A 47 -13.46 -24.20 8.87
CA LEU A 47 -12.38 -23.20 8.86
C LEU A 47 -11.86 -22.95 7.45
N ILE A 48 -11.61 -24.00 6.65
CA ILE A 48 -11.18 -23.84 5.25
C ILE A 48 -12.22 -23.06 4.45
N ILE A 49 -13.51 -23.38 4.60
CA ILE A 49 -14.59 -22.70 3.89
C ILE A 49 -14.70 -21.22 4.29
N SER A 50 -14.47 -20.89 5.57
CA SER A 50 -14.52 -19.51 6.08
C SER A 50 -13.45 -18.59 5.47
N LEU A 51 -12.38 -19.16 4.91
CA LEU A 51 -11.30 -18.42 4.24
C LEU A 51 -11.59 -18.17 2.75
N LEU A 52 -12.64 -18.79 2.20
CA LEU A 52 -13.01 -18.64 0.80
C LEU A 52 -14.00 -17.47 0.61
N PRO A 53 -13.96 -16.77 -0.54
CA PRO A 53 -15.05 -15.87 -0.89
C PRO A 53 -16.36 -16.65 -1.08
N PHE A 54 -17.48 -15.97 -0.89
CA PHE A 54 -18.80 -16.61 -0.82
C PHE A 54 -19.11 -17.57 -1.99
N LYS A 55 -18.82 -17.19 -3.24
CA LYS A 55 -19.16 -18.02 -4.42
C LYS A 55 -18.39 -19.34 -4.39
N GLU A 56 -17.13 -19.31 -3.99
CA GLU A 56 -16.22 -20.44 -3.87
C GLU A 56 -16.61 -21.31 -2.67
N ALA A 57 -16.92 -20.68 -1.53
CA ALA A 57 -17.44 -21.34 -0.34
C ALA A 57 -18.72 -22.14 -0.66
N ALA A 58 -19.68 -21.51 -1.35
CA ALA A 58 -20.92 -22.17 -1.76
C ALA A 58 -20.65 -23.33 -2.74
N ARG A 59 -19.72 -23.19 -3.69
CA ARG A 59 -19.36 -24.26 -4.64
C ARG A 59 -18.79 -25.50 -3.98
N THR A 60 -18.25 -25.40 -2.77
CA THR A 60 -17.80 -26.59 -2.02
C THR A 60 -18.93 -27.60 -1.77
N CYS A 61 -20.20 -27.19 -1.81
CA CYS A 61 -21.34 -28.10 -1.67
C CYS A 61 -21.42 -29.17 -2.77
N LEU A 62 -20.71 -28.97 -3.89
CA LEU A 62 -20.66 -29.88 -5.03
C LEU A 62 -19.56 -30.95 -4.89
N LEU A 63 -18.63 -30.81 -3.93
CA LEU A 63 -17.47 -31.70 -3.81
C LEU A 63 -17.86 -33.10 -3.31
N SER A 64 -18.77 -33.18 -2.34
CA SER A 64 -19.38 -34.44 -1.88
C SER A 64 -20.53 -34.16 -0.91
N LYS A 65 -21.30 -35.20 -0.56
CA LYS A 65 -22.38 -35.12 0.44
C LYS A 65 -21.94 -34.52 1.78
N ARG A 66 -20.68 -34.76 2.20
CA ARG A 66 -20.14 -34.24 3.45
C ARG A 66 -20.02 -32.71 3.44
N TRP A 67 -19.72 -32.10 2.30
CA TRP A 67 -19.52 -30.65 2.16
C TRP A 67 -20.80 -29.87 1.88
N HIS A 68 -21.87 -30.58 1.50
CA HIS A 68 -23.11 -30.00 1.00
C HIS A 68 -23.68 -28.87 1.87
N ASN A 69 -23.60 -29.03 3.20
CA ASN A 69 -24.11 -28.06 4.18
C ASN A 69 -23.03 -27.40 5.05
N LEU A 70 -21.74 -27.75 4.89
CA LEU A 70 -20.68 -27.23 5.77
C LEU A 70 -20.45 -25.73 5.58
N TRP A 71 -20.63 -25.23 4.36
CA TRP A 71 -20.49 -23.81 4.08
C TRP A 71 -21.52 -22.95 4.84
N ARG A 72 -22.67 -23.52 5.23
CA ARG A 72 -23.67 -22.83 6.05
C ARG A 72 -23.24 -22.67 7.52
N ARG A 73 -22.31 -23.52 7.98
CA ARG A 73 -21.74 -23.45 9.33
C ARG A 73 -20.56 -22.49 9.41
N ALA A 74 -19.97 -22.12 8.28
CA ALA A 74 -18.83 -21.22 8.22
C ALA A 74 -19.28 -19.75 8.35
N GLU A 75 -18.44 -18.94 8.98
CA GLU A 75 -18.54 -17.48 8.89
C GLU A 75 -18.03 -17.06 7.52
N LEU A 76 -18.91 -16.56 6.65
CA LEU A 76 -18.57 -16.29 5.25
C LEU A 76 -18.11 -14.84 5.04
N ASN A 77 -17.18 -14.68 4.10
CA ASN A 77 -16.76 -13.39 3.59
C ASN A 77 -17.52 -13.07 2.29
N VAL A 78 -18.30 -12.00 2.32
CA VAL A 78 -19.18 -11.60 1.22
C VAL A 78 -18.66 -10.31 0.61
N GLU A 79 -18.42 -10.34 -0.69
CA GLU A 79 -18.02 -9.18 -1.47
C GLU A 79 -18.92 -9.04 -2.69
N PHE A 80 -19.52 -7.86 -2.80
CA PHE A 80 -20.29 -7.41 -3.95
C PHE A 80 -19.58 -6.23 -4.55
N ASN A 81 -19.14 -6.37 -5.81
CA ASN A 81 -18.40 -5.33 -6.49
C ASN A 81 -19.07 -4.98 -7.82
N GLU A 82 -19.76 -3.83 -7.86
CA GLU A 82 -20.48 -3.35 -9.04
C GLU A 82 -19.56 -3.30 -10.27
N ARG A 83 -18.29 -2.90 -10.10
CA ARG A 83 -17.33 -2.73 -11.20
C ARG A 83 -17.00 -4.02 -11.94
N LEU A 84 -17.13 -5.16 -11.27
CA LEU A 84 -16.93 -6.48 -11.89
C LEU A 84 -18.19 -6.98 -12.63
N HIS A 85 -19.34 -6.39 -12.32
CA HIS A 85 -20.64 -6.79 -12.87
C HIS A 85 -21.11 -5.85 -13.99
N VAL A 86 -20.82 -4.55 -13.87
CA VAL A 86 -21.23 -3.50 -14.78
C VAL A 86 -20.07 -3.15 -15.70
N VAL A 87 -20.05 -3.75 -16.89
CA VAL A 87 -18.95 -3.68 -17.86
C VAL A 87 -19.40 -3.08 -19.19
N ALA A 88 -20.70 -2.86 -19.38
CA ALA A 88 -21.24 -2.30 -20.61
C ALA A 88 -20.81 -0.82 -20.79
N ALA A 89 -20.32 -0.51 -21.99
CA ALA A 89 -19.99 0.87 -22.38
C ALA A 89 -21.24 1.71 -22.65
N GLU A 90 -22.29 1.09 -23.21
CA GLU A 90 -23.55 1.76 -23.54
C GLU A 90 -24.35 2.13 -22.27
N PRO A 91 -24.77 3.41 -22.10
CA PRO A 91 -25.41 3.87 -20.87
C PRO A 91 -26.67 3.08 -20.47
N ALA A 92 -27.55 2.77 -21.43
CA ALA A 92 -28.78 2.02 -21.16
C ALA A 92 -28.48 0.59 -20.68
N GLN A 93 -27.50 -0.07 -21.27
CA GLN A 93 -27.10 -1.42 -20.89
C GLN A 93 -26.37 -1.42 -19.54
N ARG A 94 -25.59 -0.37 -19.27
CA ARG A 94 -24.92 -0.14 -17.98
C ARG A 94 -25.94 -0.04 -16.86
N GLU A 95 -27.02 0.72 -17.07
CA GLU A 95 -28.10 0.85 -16.08
C GLU A 95 -28.81 -0.48 -15.84
N ILE A 96 -29.10 -1.26 -16.89
CA ILE A 96 -29.67 -2.61 -16.73
C ILE A 96 -28.77 -3.51 -15.88
N GLN A 97 -27.46 -3.56 -16.18
CA GLN A 97 -26.50 -4.35 -15.42
C GLN A 97 -26.39 -3.89 -13.97
N LYS A 98 -26.49 -2.58 -13.73
CA LYS A 98 -26.50 -2.00 -12.38
C LYS A 98 -27.73 -2.46 -11.60
N GLN A 99 -28.92 -2.39 -12.20
CA GLN A 99 -30.15 -2.88 -11.57
C GLN A 99 -30.09 -4.39 -11.31
N ASP A 100 -29.55 -5.18 -12.24
CA ASP A 100 -29.33 -6.62 -12.05
C ASP A 100 -28.38 -6.92 -10.89
N PHE A 101 -27.32 -6.12 -10.75
CA PHE A 101 -26.39 -6.20 -9.62
C PHE A 101 -27.10 -5.89 -8.29
N ILE A 102 -27.80 -4.75 -8.21
CA ILE A 102 -28.56 -4.35 -7.00
C ILE A 102 -29.58 -5.43 -6.62
N ASN A 103 -30.33 -5.95 -7.59
CA ASN A 103 -31.30 -7.03 -7.36
C ASN A 103 -30.62 -8.33 -6.91
N SER A 104 -29.38 -8.58 -7.34
CA SER A 104 -28.59 -9.72 -6.88
C SER A 104 -28.13 -9.56 -5.42
N VAL A 105 -27.72 -8.35 -5.02
CA VAL A 105 -27.42 -8.02 -3.62
C VAL A 105 -28.68 -8.21 -2.75
N ARG A 106 -29.83 -7.66 -3.16
CA ARG A 106 -31.12 -7.84 -2.45
C ARG A 106 -31.50 -9.30 -2.27
N ARG A 107 -31.43 -10.07 -3.36
CA ARG A 107 -31.74 -11.51 -3.31
C ARG A 107 -30.81 -12.25 -2.37
N TYR A 108 -29.54 -11.87 -2.33
CA TYR A 108 -28.60 -12.42 -1.37
C TYR A 108 -28.97 -12.07 0.08
N ILE A 109 -29.22 -10.80 0.38
CA ILE A 109 -29.61 -10.34 1.74
C ILE A 109 -30.87 -11.08 2.20
N ALA A 110 -31.91 -11.13 1.37
CA ALA A 110 -33.15 -11.86 1.66
C ALA A 110 -32.91 -13.35 1.91
N ARG A 111 -32.08 -13.99 1.07
CA ARG A 111 -31.73 -15.40 1.22
C ARG A 111 -30.90 -15.66 2.48
N ALA A 112 -29.89 -14.85 2.74
CA ALA A 112 -29.06 -14.93 3.93
C ALA A 112 -29.91 -14.74 5.19
N ASN A 113 -30.93 -13.89 5.12
CA ASN A 113 -31.91 -13.72 6.16
C ASN A 113 -32.77 -14.94 6.40
N ASN A 114 -33.35 -15.52 5.35
CA ASN A 114 -34.19 -16.70 5.44
C ASN A 114 -33.42 -17.96 5.87
N GLU A 115 -32.20 -18.15 5.36
CA GLU A 115 -31.38 -19.34 5.61
C GLU A 115 -30.47 -19.19 6.85
N GLN A 116 -30.54 -18.05 7.55
CA GLN A 116 -29.68 -17.72 8.70
C GLN A 116 -28.18 -17.91 8.43
N ILE A 117 -27.71 -17.42 7.28
CA ILE A 117 -26.30 -17.53 6.89
C ILE A 117 -25.44 -16.66 7.81
N ASN A 118 -24.33 -17.22 8.30
CA ASN A 118 -23.35 -16.51 9.11
C ASN A 118 -22.38 -15.73 8.21
N VAL A 119 -22.28 -14.43 8.43
CA VAL A 119 -21.41 -13.53 7.64
C VAL A 119 -20.47 -12.81 8.60
N SER A 120 -19.16 -12.97 8.41
CA SER A 120 -18.14 -12.24 9.18
C SER A 120 -17.72 -10.95 8.50
N LYS A 121 -17.65 -10.93 7.17
CA LYS A 121 -17.28 -9.76 6.38
C LYS A 121 -18.35 -9.44 5.34
N PHE A 122 -18.75 -8.18 5.30
CA PHE A 122 -19.59 -7.62 4.25
C PHE A 122 -18.86 -6.47 3.56
N HIS A 123 -18.62 -6.62 2.25
CA HIS A 123 -17.96 -5.63 1.41
C HIS A 123 -18.85 -5.30 0.22
N LEU A 124 -19.19 -4.02 0.07
CA LEU A 124 -20.04 -3.52 -1.00
C LEU A 124 -19.36 -2.35 -1.72
N VAL A 125 -19.08 -2.54 -3.01
CA VAL A 125 -18.53 -1.52 -3.91
C VAL A 125 -19.60 -1.09 -4.89
N LEU A 126 -19.91 0.20 -4.93
CA LEU A 126 -21.00 0.80 -5.69
C LEU A 126 -20.57 2.10 -6.37
N THR A 127 -21.14 2.38 -7.53
CA THR A 127 -21.12 3.74 -8.08
C THR A 127 -22.23 4.55 -7.43
N LEU A 128 -21.95 5.74 -6.91
CA LEU A 128 -22.93 6.57 -6.21
C LEU A 128 -24.14 6.91 -7.11
N SER A 129 -25.34 6.55 -6.66
CA SER A 129 -26.63 6.95 -7.21
C SER A 129 -27.70 6.80 -6.14
N GLN A 130 -28.92 7.28 -6.38
CA GLN A 130 -30.00 7.16 -5.39
C GLN A 130 -30.30 5.69 -5.04
N ASP A 131 -30.39 4.81 -6.04
CA ASP A 131 -30.61 3.37 -5.81
C ASP A 131 -29.45 2.71 -5.06
N SER A 132 -28.21 3.13 -5.37
CA SER A 132 -27.01 2.65 -4.66
C SER A 132 -27.01 3.03 -3.17
N ARG A 133 -27.55 4.21 -2.82
CA ARG A 133 -27.69 4.63 -1.42
C ARG A 133 -28.66 3.70 -0.69
N VAL A 134 -29.80 3.40 -1.29
CA VAL A 134 -30.83 2.52 -0.70
C VAL A 134 -30.28 1.11 -0.48
N ILE A 135 -29.60 0.51 -1.47
CA ILE A 135 -29.04 -0.84 -1.30
C ILE A 135 -27.86 -0.86 -0.31
N ALA A 136 -27.11 0.24 -0.18
CA ALA A 136 -26.09 0.37 0.85
C ALA A 136 -26.71 0.41 2.26
N ASP A 137 -27.80 1.16 2.45
CA ASP A 137 -28.56 1.18 3.71
C ASP A 137 -29.08 -0.23 4.04
N GLU A 138 -29.70 -0.92 3.08
CA GLU A 138 -30.15 -2.31 3.24
C GLU A 138 -28.98 -3.25 3.61
N GLY A 139 -27.81 -3.06 3.00
CA GLY A 139 -26.59 -3.82 3.29
C GLY A 139 -26.01 -3.54 4.68
N ILE A 140 -26.12 -2.31 5.16
CA ILE A 140 -25.71 -1.91 6.51
C ILE A 140 -26.68 -2.47 7.55
N ASP A 141 -27.99 -2.37 7.32
CA ASP A 141 -29.01 -2.96 8.18
C ASP A 141 -28.81 -4.48 8.30
N PHE A 142 -28.51 -5.14 7.19
CA PHE A 142 -28.13 -6.55 7.17
C PHE A 142 -26.85 -6.80 7.99
N SER A 143 -25.84 -5.96 7.84
CA SER A 143 -24.56 -6.08 8.55
C SER A 143 -24.75 -5.94 10.08
N VAL A 144 -25.59 -4.99 10.49
CA VAL A 144 -26.00 -4.77 11.89
C VAL A 144 -26.74 -6.00 12.42
N GLN A 145 -27.76 -6.47 11.68
CA GLN A 145 -28.56 -7.64 12.05
C GLN A 145 -27.71 -8.92 12.19
N ARG A 146 -26.68 -9.06 11.35
CA ARG A 146 -25.76 -10.20 11.34
C ARG A 146 -24.57 -10.03 12.28
N SER A 147 -24.41 -8.86 12.89
CA SER A 147 -23.28 -8.56 13.77
C SER A 147 -21.94 -8.89 13.09
N VAL A 148 -21.75 -8.38 11.87
CA VAL A 148 -20.53 -8.62 11.09
C VAL A 148 -19.31 -8.06 11.81
N LYS A 149 -18.18 -8.75 11.70
CA LYS A 149 -16.89 -8.33 12.28
C LYS A 149 -16.16 -7.34 11.38
N HIS A 150 -16.42 -7.38 10.08
CA HIS A 150 -15.74 -6.55 9.10
C HIS A 150 -16.74 -5.93 8.12
N LEU A 151 -16.82 -4.60 8.12
CA LEU A 151 -17.67 -3.84 7.21
C LEU A 151 -16.81 -3.00 6.27
N ALA A 152 -17.07 -3.11 4.97
CA ALA A 152 -16.44 -2.28 3.96
C ALA A 152 -17.50 -1.72 3.00
N ILE A 153 -17.59 -0.39 2.91
CA ILE A 153 -18.46 0.32 1.98
C ILE A 153 -17.59 1.22 1.11
N ASP A 154 -17.69 1.04 -0.20
CA ASP A 154 -16.85 1.74 -1.17
C ASP A 154 -17.70 2.39 -2.26
N PHE A 155 -17.70 3.72 -2.27
CA PHE A 155 -18.36 4.56 -3.27
C PHE A 155 -17.36 5.29 -4.19
N SER A 156 -16.11 4.84 -4.27
CA SER A 156 -15.14 5.46 -5.17
C SER A 156 -15.56 5.31 -6.63
N ASP A 157 -15.16 6.25 -7.48
CA ASP A 157 -15.30 6.14 -8.93
C ASP A 157 -14.04 5.51 -9.54
N ALA A 158 -14.20 4.65 -10.54
CA ALA A 158 -13.08 4.08 -11.29
C ALA A 158 -12.36 5.14 -12.15
N ALA A 159 -13.04 6.25 -12.46
CA ALA A 159 -12.45 7.38 -13.17
C ALA A 159 -11.56 8.26 -12.27
N TRP A 160 -11.61 8.08 -10.95
CA TRP A 160 -10.73 8.79 -10.03
C TRP A 160 -9.30 8.37 -10.31
N ASN A 161 -8.56 9.27 -10.92
CA ASN A 161 -7.16 9.03 -11.21
C ASN A 161 -6.38 9.23 -9.91
N GLU A 162 -5.83 8.16 -9.35
CA GLU A 162 -4.99 8.25 -8.16
C GLU A 162 -3.83 9.23 -8.40
N ASP A 163 -3.36 9.37 -9.65
CA ASP A 163 -2.19 10.17 -10.03
C ASP A 163 -2.49 11.63 -10.43
N ARG A 164 -3.77 12.04 -10.56
CA ARG A 164 -4.12 13.46 -10.78
C ARG A 164 -4.39 14.14 -9.44
N PHE A 165 -3.47 15.01 -9.07
CA PHE A 165 -3.45 15.80 -7.83
C PHE A 165 -4.16 17.17 -7.99
N GLU A 166 -5.27 17.23 -8.72
CA GLU A 166 -5.95 18.50 -8.98
C GLU A 166 -7.14 18.66 -8.03
N ILE A 167 -6.89 19.41 -6.94
CA ILE A 167 -7.91 19.84 -5.95
C ILE A 167 -8.93 20.79 -6.60
N ASP A 168 -8.52 21.48 -7.66
CA ASP A 168 -9.22 22.63 -8.23
C ASP A 168 -10.59 22.28 -8.86
N GLU A 169 -10.88 21.01 -9.17
CA GLU A 169 -12.20 20.60 -9.68
C GLU A 169 -13.15 20.03 -8.62
N TRP A 170 -12.68 19.53 -7.46
CA TRP A 170 -13.56 18.91 -6.47
C TRP A 170 -14.19 19.90 -5.48
N ALA A 171 -13.51 21.00 -5.17
CA ALA A 171 -13.96 21.99 -4.18
C ALA A 171 -14.85 23.12 -4.76
N ALA A 172 -14.99 23.21 -6.08
CA ALA A 172 -15.60 24.36 -6.75
C ALA A 172 -17.10 24.22 -7.10
N GLU A 173 -17.73 23.07 -6.84
CA GLU A 173 -19.15 22.87 -7.20
C GLU A 173 -20.06 22.76 -5.96
N GLU A 174 -21.06 23.63 -5.92
CA GLU A 174 -21.97 23.97 -4.80
C GLU A 174 -22.88 22.82 -4.25
N ASN A 175 -22.51 21.54 -4.36
CA ASN A 175 -23.35 20.45 -3.86
C ASN A 175 -22.59 19.21 -3.35
N GLU A 176 -21.67 19.43 -2.42
CA GLU A 176 -20.87 18.39 -1.73
C GLU A 176 -21.75 17.30 -1.05
N ALA A 177 -22.93 17.67 -0.55
CA ALA A 177 -23.91 16.75 0.04
C ALA A 177 -24.52 15.75 -0.97
N ALA A 178 -24.56 16.10 -2.26
CA ALA A 178 -25.05 15.20 -3.30
C ALA A 178 -24.02 14.11 -3.68
N ARG A 179 -22.74 14.32 -3.33
CA ARG A 179 -21.60 13.51 -3.79
C ARG A 179 -21.04 12.51 -2.79
N THR A 180 -21.53 12.50 -1.56
CA THR A 180 -21.06 11.57 -0.54
C THR A 180 -22.21 10.73 0.03
N TYR A 181 -21.93 9.47 0.33
CA TYR A 181 -22.86 8.61 1.05
C TYR A 181 -22.71 8.83 2.55
N VAL A 182 -23.80 9.06 3.27
CA VAL A 182 -23.77 9.23 4.73
C VAL A 182 -24.20 7.91 5.36
N LEU A 183 -23.41 7.40 6.31
CA LEU A 183 -23.80 6.18 7.03
C LEU A 183 -25.13 6.37 7.78
N PRO A 184 -26.08 5.43 7.64
CA PRO A 184 -27.40 5.51 8.28
C PRO A 184 -27.31 5.33 9.80
N GLU A 185 -28.34 5.77 10.51
CA GLU A 185 -28.44 5.67 11.98
C GLU A 185 -28.27 4.24 12.50
N SER A 186 -28.75 3.25 11.74
CA SER A 186 -28.66 1.84 12.06
C SER A 186 -27.22 1.35 12.21
N PHE A 187 -26.25 1.93 11.47
CA PHE A 187 -24.83 1.60 11.61
C PHE A 187 -24.34 1.81 13.05
N TYR A 188 -24.75 2.89 13.70
CA TYR A 188 -24.32 3.19 15.08
C TYR A 188 -25.06 2.36 16.13
N LEU A 189 -26.10 1.62 15.72
CA LEU A 189 -26.75 0.59 16.54
C LEU A 189 -26.02 -0.76 16.42
N MET A 190 -25.00 -0.88 15.56
CA MET A 190 -24.26 -2.10 15.38
C MET A 190 -23.66 -2.55 16.70
N ASN A 191 -23.97 -3.80 17.07
CA ASN A 191 -23.41 -4.44 18.25
C ASN A 191 -21.89 -4.33 18.23
N LEU A 192 -21.30 -4.16 19.41
CA LEU A 192 -19.91 -3.79 19.71
C LEU A 192 -18.83 -4.79 19.20
N VAL A 193 -19.16 -5.66 18.24
CA VAL A 193 -18.34 -6.75 17.68
C VAL A 193 -17.56 -6.37 16.43
N LEU A 194 -17.77 -5.17 15.88
CA LEU A 194 -17.06 -4.74 14.68
C LEU A 194 -15.56 -4.58 14.99
N GLU A 195 -14.74 -5.33 14.27
CA GLU A 195 -13.27 -5.33 14.40
C GLU A 195 -12.57 -4.52 13.30
N SER A 196 -13.20 -4.38 12.13
CA SER A 196 -12.64 -3.65 10.98
C SER A 196 -13.70 -2.82 10.27
N LEU A 197 -13.37 -1.56 9.98
CA LEU A 197 -14.19 -0.63 9.22
C LEU A 197 -13.40 -0.06 8.05
N THR A 198 -13.91 -0.23 6.83
CA THR A 198 -13.38 0.41 5.63
C THR A 198 -14.45 1.29 5.01
N LEU A 199 -14.16 2.57 4.83
CA LEU A 199 -15.07 3.54 4.24
C LEU A 199 -14.34 4.29 3.14
N ILE A 200 -14.90 4.28 1.94
CA ILE A 200 -14.35 5.00 0.79
C ILE A 200 -15.45 5.89 0.20
N SER A 201 -15.21 7.20 0.12
CA SER A 201 -16.22 8.19 -0.31
C SER A 201 -17.50 8.16 0.55
N CYS A 202 -17.34 8.07 1.87
CA CYS A 202 -18.44 7.99 2.83
C CYS A 202 -18.26 8.99 3.98
N ASN A 203 -19.37 9.60 4.40
CA ASN A 203 -19.45 10.47 5.57
C ASN A 203 -20.00 9.71 6.78
N PHE A 204 -19.41 9.97 7.94
CA PHE A 204 -19.78 9.32 9.20
C PHE A 204 -19.45 10.20 10.41
N ASN A 205 -20.12 9.91 11.52
CA ASN A 205 -20.02 10.66 12.76
C ASN A 205 -19.06 9.96 13.73
N ILE A 206 -17.83 10.46 13.80
CA ILE A 206 -16.73 9.90 14.61
C ILE A 206 -17.02 9.88 16.12
N PRO A 207 -17.59 10.94 16.74
CA PRO A 207 -18.03 10.87 18.14
C PRO A 207 -18.87 9.64 18.48
N ARG A 208 -19.70 9.18 17.53
CA ARG A 208 -20.57 8.01 17.73
C ARG A 208 -19.84 6.67 17.61
N LEU A 209 -18.57 6.68 17.19
CA LEU A 209 -17.72 5.49 17.24
C LEU A 209 -17.23 5.14 18.65
N ALA A 210 -17.52 5.94 19.67
CA ALA A 210 -17.10 5.69 21.06
C ALA A 210 -17.54 4.32 21.62
N ASN A 211 -18.60 3.73 21.10
CA ASN A 211 -19.10 2.41 21.52
C ASN A 211 -18.36 1.25 20.83
N PHE A 212 -17.52 1.49 19.82
CA PHE A 212 -16.87 0.43 19.04
C PHE A 212 -15.60 -0.09 19.72
N HIS A 213 -15.77 -0.74 20.88
CA HIS A 213 -14.67 -1.16 21.75
C HIS A 213 -13.80 -2.31 21.20
N LEU A 214 -14.22 -2.97 20.12
CA LEU A 214 -13.45 -4.04 19.46
C LEU A 214 -12.84 -3.60 18.12
N LEU A 215 -13.02 -2.33 17.73
CA LEU A 215 -12.57 -1.82 16.43
C LEU A 215 -11.05 -1.65 16.40
N LYS A 216 -10.38 -2.63 15.78
CA LYS A 216 -8.92 -2.71 15.67
C LYS A 216 -8.40 -2.07 14.39
N LYS A 217 -9.20 -2.01 13.33
CA LYS A 217 -8.74 -1.53 12.01
C LYS A 217 -9.71 -0.52 11.42
N ILE A 218 -9.18 0.63 11.05
CA ILE A 218 -9.92 1.66 10.32
C ILE A 218 -9.15 2.02 9.05
N SER A 219 -9.84 1.96 7.91
CA SER A 219 -9.32 2.40 6.61
C SER A 219 -10.28 3.39 5.98
N LEU A 220 -9.86 4.64 5.87
CA LEU A 220 -10.64 5.72 5.28
C LEU A 220 -9.96 6.15 3.99
N ALA A 221 -10.75 6.35 2.93
CA ALA A 221 -10.22 6.95 1.71
C ALA A 221 -11.22 7.89 1.03
N TRP A 222 -10.71 8.99 0.46
CA TRP A 222 -11.53 10.00 -0.20
C TRP A 222 -12.65 10.54 0.71
N ILE A 223 -12.27 10.98 1.90
CA ILE A 223 -13.19 11.49 2.92
C ILE A 223 -12.66 12.82 3.47
N GLU A 224 -13.55 13.78 3.67
CA GLU A 224 -13.28 14.99 4.45
C GLU A 224 -12.98 14.62 5.90
N PHE A 225 -11.77 14.93 6.37
CA PHE A 225 -11.26 14.46 7.65
C PHE A 225 -10.51 15.57 8.40
N PRO A 226 -11.22 16.52 9.02
CA PRO A 226 -10.58 17.59 9.79
C PRO A 226 -9.75 17.07 10.96
N ASP A 227 -8.78 17.85 11.44
CA ASP A 227 -7.84 17.43 12.48
C ASP A 227 -8.54 16.96 13.79
N THR A 228 -9.64 17.61 14.16
CA THR A 228 -10.42 17.26 15.36
C THR A 228 -10.96 15.84 15.28
N ASN A 229 -11.13 15.31 14.07
CA ASN A 229 -11.61 13.95 13.83
C ASN A 229 -10.53 12.90 14.08
N LEU A 230 -9.26 13.20 13.77
CA LEU A 230 -8.14 12.28 14.05
C LEU A 230 -8.01 12.03 15.55
N HIS A 231 -7.94 13.10 16.35
CA HIS A 231 -7.85 12.99 17.80
C HIS A 231 -9.07 12.28 18.41
N LYS A 232 -10.29 12.65 18.00
CA LYS A 232 -11.52 11.97 18.46
C LYS A 232 -11.52 10.49 18.12
N LEU A 233 -11.06 10.11 16.94
CA LEU A 233 -10.98 8.72 16.50
C LEU A 233 -10.00 7.91 17.37
N LEU A 234 -8.82 8.48 17.64
CA LEU A 234 -7.81 7.85 18.51
C LEU A 234 -8.29 7.68 19.96
N VAL A 235 -9.03 8.66 20.49
CA VAL A 235 -9.60 8.59 21.85
C VAL A 235 -10.77 7.60 21.93
N ASN A 236 -11.64 7.57 20.92
CA ASN A 236 -12.84 6.73 20.91
C ASN A 236 -12.52 5.26 20.62
N CYS A 237 -11.50 4.98 19.81
CA CYS A 237 -11.14 3.62 19.38
C CYS A 237 -9.91 3.12 20.15
N VAL A 238 -10.05 2.86 21.45
CA VAL A 238 -8.93 2.57 22.37
C VAL A 238 -8.15 1.28 22.06
N VAL A 239 -8.72 0.35 21.29
CA VAL A 239 -8.04 -0.89 20.85
C VAL A 239 -7.52 -0.82 19.41
N LEU A 240 -7.51 0.37 18.79
CA LEU A 240 -7.11 0.54 17.39
C LEU A 240 -5.64 0.12 17.18
N GLU A 241 -5.44 -0.89 16.34
CA GLU A 241 -4.14 -1.46 15.97
C GLU A 241 -3.68 -0.97 14.59
N SER A 242 -4.60 -0.61 13.69
CA SER A 242 -4.28 -0.15 12.33
C SER A 242 -5.15 1.03 11.91
N LEU A 243 -4.51 2.12 11.50
CA LEU A 243 -5.14 3.29 10.91
C LEU A 243 -4.58 3.53 9.50
N SER A 244 -5.46 3.62 8.51
CA SER A 244 -5.11 4.00 7.14
C SER A 244 -5.97 5.17 6.70
N LEU A 245 -5.34 6.27 6.31
CA LEU A 245 -5.96 7.45 5.70
C LEU A 245 -5.41 7.60 4.28
N LYS A 246 -6.26 7.67 3.28
CA LYS A 246 -5.84 7.79 1.88
C LYS A 246 -6.65 8.85 1.14
N ASN A 247 -6.01 9.83 0.51
CA ASN A 247 -6.71 10.88 -0.23
C ASN A 247 -7.78 11.59 0.64
N CYS A 248 -7.57 11.64 1.96
CA CYS A 248 -8.43 12.40 2.86
C CYS A 248 -8.00 13.87 2.82
N TRP A 249 -8.94 14.79 2.92
CA TRP A 249 -8.68 16.22 2.87
C TRP A 249 -9.15 16.93 4.13
N ASP A 250 -8.82 18.21 4.23
CA ASP A 250 -9.15 19.09 5.36
C ASP A 250 -8.37 18.89 6.65
N LEU A 251 -7.26 18.15 6.61
CA LEU A 251 -6.41 18.00 7.80
C LEU A 251 -5.66 19.31 8.08
N ASP A 252 -5.60 19.75 9.34
CA ASP A 252 -4.66 20.82 9.70
C ASP A 252 -3.27 20.23 9.95
N ARG A 253 -3.17 19.11 10.66
CA ARG A 253 -1.89 18.47 11.00
C ARG A 253 -2.02 16.97 11.17
N LEU A 254 -0.89 16.27 11.05
CA LEU A 254 -0.80 14.86 11.41
C LEU A 254 -0.40 14.74 12.89
N ASP A 255 -1.39 14.63 13.77
CA ASP A 255 -1.19 14.47 15.22
C ASP A 255 -1.68 13.10 15.69
N VAL A 256 -0.75 12.16 15.80
CA VAL A 256 -0.98 10.79 16.29
C VAL A 256 -0.21 10.61 17.59
N CYS A 257 -0.70 11.27 18.64
CA CYS A 257 -0.10 11.23 19.97
C CYS A 257 -1.01 10.54 21.00
N GLY A 258 -0.44 9.60 21.75
CA GLY A 258 -1.08 9.02 22.93
C GLY A 258 -0.30 7.86 23.53
N ASN A 259 -0.08 7.93 24.85
CA ASN A 259 0.72 6.92 25.56
C ASN A 259 0.07 5.55 25.65
N ASP A 260 -1.26 5.48 25.59
CA ASP A 260 -2.00 4.23 25.71
C ASP A 260 -2.35 3.60 24.36
N LEU A 261 -1.99 4.24 23.25
CA LEU A 261 -2.32 3.81 21.90
C LEU A 261 -1.80 2.39 21.62
N LYS A 262 -2.70 1.54 21.11
CA LYS A 262 -2.39 0.17 20.65
C LYS A 262 -1.98 0.11 19.18
N LEU A 263 -1.81 1.27 18.55
CA LEU A 263 -1.54 1.41 17.12
C LEU A 263 -0.21 0.75 16.75
N GLN A 264 -0.28 -0.22 15.83
CA GLN A 264 0.85 -0.98 15.30
C GLN A 264 1.17 -0.60 13.85
N SER A 265 0.17 -0.16 13.10
CA SER A 265 0.27 0.24 11.70
C SER A 265 -0.38 1.59 11.45
N LEU A 266 0.39 2.53 10.91
CA LEU A 266 -0.10 3.84 10.44
C LEU A 266 0.21 3.99 8.95
N VAL A 267 -0.82 4.26 8.16
CA VAL A 267 -0.70 4.59 6.73
C VAL A 267 -1.37 5.93 6.50
N VAL A 268 -0.62 6.89 5.97
CA VAL A 268 -1.14 8.15 5.47
C VAL A 268 -0.66 8.30 4.04
N ASP A 269 -1.58 8.33 3.09
CA ASP A 269 -1.25 8.30 1.67
C ASP A 269 -1.99 9.42 0.95
N ARG A 270 -1.28 10.37 0.37
CA ARG A 270 -1.83 11.42 -0.50
C ARG A 270 -2.94 12.25 0.18
N CYS A 271 -2.85 12.43 1.51
CA CYS A 271 -3.78 13.29 2.25
C CYS A 271 -3.46 14.78 2.06
N TRP A 272 -4.51 15.61 1.99
CA TRP A 272 -4.38 17.06 1.86
C TRP A 272 -4.46 17.76 3.21
N TYR A 273 -3.58 18.75 3.38
CA TYR A 273 -3.48 19.55 4.59
C TYR A 273 -3.75 21.03 4.25
N ARG A 274 -4.51 21.73 5.10
CA ARG A 274 -4.71 23.18 4.97
C ARG A 274 -3.39 23.93 5.20
N VAL A 275 -2.66 23.55 6.25
CA VAL A 275 -1.37 24.13 6.62
C VAL A 275 -0.49 23.03 7.24
N LEU A 276 0.47 22.49 6.49
CA LEU A 276 1.34 21.43 7.02
C LEU A 276 2.60 21.97 7.69
N ASP A 277 2.50 22.28 8.98
CA ASP A 277 3.63 22.83 9.77
C ASP A 277 4.43 21.76 10.52
N GLU A 278 3.79 20.71 11.03
CA GLU A 278 4.45 19.71 11.85
C GLU A 278 3.82 18.31 11.74
N PHE A 279 4.65 17.28 11.90
CA PHE A 279 4.19 15.92 12.20
C PHE A 279 4.43 15.60 13.67
N ARG A 280 3.38 15.17 14.37
CA ARG A 280 3.45 14.72 15.76
C ARG A 280 3.09 13.26 15.85
N ILE A 281 4.06 12.43 16.24
CA ILE A 281 3.87 10.99 16.35
C ILE A 281 4.41 10.54 17.70
N GLU A 282 3.49 10.10 18.56
CA GLU A 282 3.78 9.46 19.84
C GLU A 282 2.93 8.19 19.97
N ALA A 283 3.49 7.08 19.47
CA ALA A 283 2.80 5.80 19.37
C ALA A 283 3.73 4.64 19.82
N PRO A 284 3.67 4.21 21.10
CA PRO A 284 4.62 3.25 21.70
C PRO A 284 4.65 1.87 21.04
N ASN A 285 3.56 1.47 20.41
CA ASN A 285 3.40 0.14 19.81
C ASN A 285 3.56 0.15 18.29
N LEU A 286 3.88 1.30 17.68
CA LEU A 286 3.96 1.44 16.23
C LEU A 286 5.13 0.62 15.68
N THR A 287 4.85 -0.26 14.71
CA THR A 287 5.83 -1.14 14.06
C THR A 287 5.97 -0.87 12.57
N TYR A 288 4.90 -0.41 11.93
CA TYR A 288 4.83 -0.08 10.52
C TYR A 288 4.32 1.35 10.35
N PHE A 289 5.10 2.19 9.67
CA PHE A 289 4.70 3.55 9.32
C PHE A 289 4.94 3.80 7.84
N LYS A 290 3.87 4.09 7.10
CA LYS A 290 3.92 4.58 5.73
C LYS A 290 3.36 5.99 5.66
N TYR A 291 4.12 6.89 5.05
CA TYR A 291 3.69 8.24 4.73
C TYR A 291 3.98 8.53 3.26
N ALA A 292 2.97 8.94 2.50
CA ALA A 292 3.14 9.52 1.17
C ALA A 292 2.40 10.85 1.11
N GLY A 293 3.07 11.95 0.77
CA GLY A 293 2.49 13.28 0.93
C GLY A 293 3.45 14.45 0.66
N PHE A 294 3.12 15.62 1.21
CA PHE A 294 4.01 16.78 1.30
C PHE A 294 5.01 16.61 2.45
N CYS A 295 6.15 17.31 2.40
CA CYS A 295 7.16 17.20 3.45
C CYS A 295 6.92 18.29 4.52
N ALA A 296 6.58 17.88 5.74
CA ALA A 296 6.48 18.82 6.85
C ALA A 296 7.86 19.43 7.18
N PRO A 297 7.93 20.71 7.59
CA PRO A 297 9.17 21.35 7.99
C PRO A 297 9.63 20.92 9.39
N LEU A 298 8.75 20.32 10.21
CA LEU A 298 9.10 19.84 11.55
C LEU A 298 8.57 18.43 11.80
N PHE A 299 9.40 17.58 12.42
CA PHE A 299 9.04 16.22 12.85
C PHE A 299 9.22 16.06 14.36
N GLU A 300 8.11 16.03 15.10
CA GLU A 300 8.05 15.69 16.51
C GLU A 300 7.71 14.21 16.70
N VAL A 301 8.76 13.39 16.80
CA VAL A 301 8.61 11.95 16.99
C VAL A 301 9.10 11.57 18.38
N LYS A 302 8.23 10.93 19.16
CA LYS A 302 8.50 10.47 20.53
C LYS A 302 8.01 9.04 20.70
N ASN A 303 8.64 8.27 21.57
CA ASN A 303 8.16 6.95 21.98
C ASN A 303 7.84 6.01 20.79
N THR A 304 8.67 6.01 19.74
CA THR A 304 8.49 5.20 18.52
C THR A 304 9.60 4.14 18.35
N GLY A 305 10.24 3.74 19.46
CA GLY A 305 11.36 2.79 19.47
C GLY A 305 11.02 1.35 19.00
N ARG A 306 9.79 1.11 18.52
CA ARG A 306 9.37 -0.18 17.96
C ARG A 306 9.16 -0.15 16.45
N VAL A 307 9.27 1.01 15.80
CA VAL A 307 9.07 1.13 14.35
C VAL A 307 10.15 0.31 13.64
N LYS A 308 9.73 -0.70 12.88
CA LYS A 308 10.61 -1.60 12.12
C LYS A 308 10.58 -1.29 10.63
N VAL A 309 9.42 -0.89 10.12
CA VAL A 309 9.24 -0.57 8.71
C VAL A 309 8.83 0.89 8.58
N LEU A 310 9.61 1.64 7.80
CA LEU A 310 9.36 3.02 7.45
C LEU A 310 9.34 3.16 5.92
N ASP A 311 8.23 3.62 5.35
CA ASP A 311 8.11 3.97 3.93
C ASP A 311 7.69 5.44 3.82
N ILE A 312 8.63 6.29 3.40
CA ILE A 312 8.41 7.73 3.22
C ILE A 312 8.49 8.11 1.74
N ASP A 313 7.46 8.78 1.26
CA ASP A 313 7.34 9.20 -0.12
C ASP A 313 6.80 10.63 -0.23
N PHE A 314 7.72 11.58 -0.39
CA PHE A 314 7.39 13.00 -0.54
C PHE A 314 7.25 13.44 -2.01
N GLY A 315 6.80 12.54 -2.90
CA GLY A 315 6.71 12.82 -4.34
C GLY A 315 5.75 13.95 -4.73
N LEU A 316 4.89 14.41 -3.81
CA LEU A 316 3.97 15.53 -4.03
C LEU A 316 4.60 16.88 -3.79
N GLU A 317 5.72 16.90 -3.06
CA GLU A 317 6.37 18.13 -2.67
C GLU A 317 6.87 18.89 -3.89
N GLU A 318 6.61 20.19 -3.91
CA GLU A 318 6.95 21.07 -5.04
C GLU A 318 8.14 21.98 -4.71
N ASP A 319 8.57 21.98 -3.46
CA ASP A 319 9.71 22.76 -2.99
C ASP A 319 10.83 21.91 -2.40
N CYS A 320 12.07 22.36 -2.61
CA CYS A 320 13.26 21.65 -2.19
C CYS A 320 14.22 22.64 -1.55
N ARG A 321 14.40 22.52 -0.22
CA ARG A 321 15.16 23.46 0.61
C ARG A 321 16.10 22.72 1.56
N PRO A 322 17.30 23.26 1.86
CA PRO A 322 18.25 22.65 2.80
C PRO A 322 17.65 22.33 4.19
N GLU A 323 16.76 23.17 4.70
CA GLU A 323 16.12 23.00 6.01
C GLU A 323 15.24 21.74 6.07
N LEU A 324 14.63 21.36 4.95
CA LEU A 324 13.88 20.11 4.83
C LEU A 324 14.82 18.90 4.86
N GLY A 325 16.03 19.03 4.30
CA GLY A 325 17.08 18.02 4.41
C GLY A 325 17.53 17.78 5.85
N ASP A 326 17.80 18.86 6.59
CA ASP A 326 18.12 18.79 8.02
C ASP A 326 16.98 18.12 8.81
N SER A 327 15.73 18.52 8.54
CA SER A 327 14.53 18.00 9.22
C SER A 327 14.28 16.52 8.95
N LEU A 328 14.48 16.09 7.70
CA LEU A 328 14.39 14.67 7.31
C LEU A 328 15.49 13.84 7.97
N ASN A 329 16.71 14.38 8.08
CA ASN A 329 17.80 13.69 8.75
C ASN A 329 17.49 13.49 10.24
N ASP A 330 17.03 14.54 10.92
CA ASP A 330 16.59 14.48 12.31
C ASP A 330 15.45 13.47 12.51
N PHE A 331 14.49 13.44 11.59
CA PHE A 331 13.39 12.48 11.60
C PHE A 331 13.88 11.02 11.51
N LEU A 332 14.79 10.72 10.60
CA LEU A 332 15.37 9.38 10.44
C LEU A 332 16.14 8.94 11.70
N HIS A 333 16.90 9.84 12.32
CA HIS A 333 17.65 9.53 13.55
C HIS A 333 16.76 9.34 14.78
N LYS A 334 15.62 10.04 14.85
CA LYS A 334 14.61 9.81 15.91
C LYS A 334 13.98 8.42 15.84
N LEU A 335 14.00 7.77 14.67
CA LEU A 335 13.46 6.43 14.42
C LEU A 335 14.54 5.34 14.45
N CYS A 336 15.38 5.30 15.48
CA CYS A 336 16.60 4.46 15.56
C CYS A 336 16.41 2.94 15.41
N SER A 337 15.19 2.41 15.52
CA SER A 337 14.89 0.97 15.55
C SER A 337 14.46 0.37 14.21
N ILE A 338 14.44 1.18 13.14
CA ILE A 338 14.05 0.77 11.79
C ILE A 338 14.99 -0.29 11.22
N SER A 339 14.42 -1.35 10.65
CA SER A 339 15.15 -2.40 9.92
C SER A 339 14.91 -2.31 8.41
N THR A 340 13.71 -1.85 8.01
CA THR A 340 13.32 -1.70 6.61
C THR A 340 12.97 -0.25 6.33
N LEU A 341 13.70 0.36 5.40
CA LEU A 341 13.52 1.75 5.00
C LEU A 341 13.20 1.83 3.50
N THR A 342 12.17 2.58 3.14
CA THR A 342 11.86 2.96 1.76
C THR A 342 11.85 4.47 1.64
N VAL A 343 12.56 5.00 0.64
CA VAL A 343 12.67 6.43 0.36
C VAL A 343 12.45 6.71 -1.13
N CYS A 344 12.02 7.93 -1.46
CA CYS A 344 11.75 8.34 -2.83
C CYS A 344 12.75 9.36 -3.40
N THR A 345 12.62 9.66 -4.70
CA THR A 345 13.40 10.65 -5.45
C THR A 345 13.51 12.01 -4.77
N TYR A 346 12.44 12.47 -4.12
CA TYR A 346 12.47 13.70 -3.32
C TYR A 346 13.49 13.59 -2.18
N THR A 347 13.39 12.51 -1.41
CA THR A 347 14.24 12.28 -0.23
C THR A 347 15.71 12.19 -0.65
N LEU A 348 16.01 11.51 -1.76
CA LEU A 348 17.37 11.36 -2.28
C LEU A 348 18.00 12.68 -2.73
N GLN A 349 17.22 13.61 -3.26
CA GLN A 349 17.72 14.95 -3.56
C GLN A 349 17.90 15.76 -2.28
N VAL A 350 16.85 15.87 -1.46
CA VAL A 350 16.77 16.85 -0.36
C VAL A 350 17.68 16.50 0.81
N ILE A 351 17.83 15.22 1.16
CA ILE A 351 18.68 14.80 2.29
C ILE A 351 20.14 15.25 2.11
N SER A 352 20.61 15.29 0.86
CA SER A 352 21.97 15.70 0.54
C SER A 352 22.20 17.20 0.64
N MET A 353 21.15 18.01 0.78
CA MET A 353 21.25 19.47 0.86
C MET A 353 21.42 20.00 2.29
N GLY A 354 21.26 19.14 3.31
CA GLY A 354 21.44 19.50 4.71
C GLY A 354 22.89 19.82 5.10
N LYS A 355 23.10 20.25 6.35
CA LYS A 355 24.40 20.73 6.86
C LYS A 355 25.46 19.63 7.00
N ASP A 356 25.05 18.39 7.26
CA ASP A 356 25.92 17.22 7.43
C ASP A 356 25.49 16.06 6.49
N PRO A 357 25.67 16.20 5.17
CA PRO A 357 25.14 15.28 4.16
C PRO A 357 25.89 13.93 4.07
N ILE A 358 26.86 13.67 4.95
CA ILE A 358 27.58 12.40 5.03
C ILE A 358 27.30 11.84 6.43
N GLY A 359 26.38 10.87 6.52
CA GLY A 359 25.73 10.40 7.75
C GLY A 359 26.61 9.59 8.71
N VAL A 360 27.72 10.16 9.16
CA VAL A 360 28.70 9.47 10.01
C VAL A 360 28.35 9.53 11.50
N GLN A 361 27.55 10.50 11.94
CA GLN A 361 27.40 10.74 13.38
C GLN A 361 26.48 9.73 14.09
N ASN A 362 25.45 9.20 13.42
CA ASN A 362 24.49 8.27 14.03
C ASN A 362 23.99 7.20 13.02
N PRO A 363 24.62 6.02 12.94
CA PRO A 363 24.23 5.00 11.97
C PRO A 363 22.79 4.50 12.19
N LEU A 364 22.08 4.27 11.09
CA LEU A 364 20.75 3.68 11.07
C LEU A 364 20.85 2.15 11.17
N GLY A 365 19.97 1.54 11.96
CA GLY A 365 19.86 0.08 12.12
C GLY A 365 19.26 -0.67 10.92
N VAL A 366 19.26 -0.05 9.73
CA VAL A 366 18.58 -0.56 8.53
C VAL A 366 19.34 -1.75 7.93
N THR A 367 18.63 -2.84 7.69
CA THR A 367 19.12 -4.05 7.01
C THR A 367 18.55 -4.21 5.60
N SER A 368 17.42 -3.55 5.31
CA SER A 368 16.76 -3.56 4.00
C SER A 368 16.41 -2.13 3.58
N LEU A 369 17.01 -1.68 2.47
CA LEU A 369 16.79 -0.35 1.90
C LEU A 369 16.14 -0.46 0.54
N THR A 370 15.04 0.27 0.32
CA THR A 370 14.40 0.42 -0.98
C THR A 370 14.50 1.86 -1.44
N LEU A 371 15.09 2.07 -2.61
CA LEU A 371 15.24 3.37 -3.25
C LEU A 371 14.23 3.45 -4.40
N LYS A 372 13.16 4.24 -4.26
CA LYS A 372 12.30 4.63 -5.38
C LYS A 372 12.95 5.85 -6.04
N THR A 373 13.51 5.70 -7.23
CA THR A 373 14.42 6.71 -7.79
C THR A 373 14.27 6.84 -9.31
N GLU A 374 14.60 7.99 -9.87
CA GLU A 374 14.77 8.16 -11.32
C GLU A 374 16.21 7.79 -11.75
N MET A 375 17.12 7.60 -10.78
CA MET A 375 18.56 7.48 -11.00
C MET A 375 19.17 8.71 -11.68
N HIS A 376 18.62 9.90 -11.41
CA HIS A 376 19.16 11.16 -11.88
C HIS A 376 20.44 11.56 -11.11
N GLY A 377 21.28 12.41 -11.72
CA GLY A 377 22.56 12.84 -11.15
C GLY A 377 22.43 13.54 -9.79
N PHE A 378 21.29 14.20 -9.54
CA PHE A 378 20.99 14.89 -8.29
C PHE A 378 20.62 13.96 -7.13
N GLU A 379 20.32 12.69 -7.42
CA GLU A 379 19.98 11.69 -6.41
C GLU A 379 21.23 10.95 -5.89
N ILE A 380 22.34 10.99 -6.63
CA ILE A 380 23.56 10.22 -6.34
C ILE A 380 24.11 10.49 -4.94
N LEU A 381 24.08 11.74 -4.49
CA LEU A 381 24.53 12.09 -3.13
C LEU A 381 23.61 11.54 -2.05
N GLY A 382 22.28 11.52 -2.27
CA GLY A 382 21.35 10.87 -1.36
C GLY A 382 21.52 9.37 -1.31
N ILE A 383 21.77 8.73 -2.46
CA ILE A 383 22.09 7.29 -2.51
C ILE A 383 23.35 7.03 -1.67
N LYS A 384 24.40 7.83 -1.87
CA LYS A 384 25.63 7.76 -1.09
C LYS A 384 25.38 7.98 0.40
N PHE A 385 24.55 8.95 0.76
CA PHE A 385 24.15 9.19 2.15
C PHE A 385 23.57 7.92 2.78
N PHE A 386 22.59 7.27 2.15
CA PHE A 386 21.97 6.07 2.73
C PHE A 386 22.93 4.87 2.81
N LEU A 387 23.80 4.68 1.81
CA LEU A 387 24.84 3.64 1.87
C LEU A 387 25.81 3.88 3.04
N CYS A 388 26.19 5.13 3.29
CA CYS A 388 27.04 5.51 4.42
C CYS A 388 26.31 5.33 5.76
N SER A 389 25.05 5.78 5.84
CA SER A 389 24.25 5.78 7.07
C SER A 389 23.74 4.39 7.48
N CYS A 390 23.77 3.38 6.60
CA CYS A 390 23.22 2.05 6.87
C CYS A 390 24.32 0.96 6.90
N PRO A 391 25.19 0.90 7.92
CA PRO A 391 26.33 -0.03 7.96
C PRO A 391 25.93 -1.52 8.04
N LEU A 392 24.69 -1.82 8.42
CA LEU A 392 24.14 -3.18 8.54
C LEU A 392 23.32 -3.61 7.32
N LEU A 393 23.36 -2.85 6.23
CA LEU A 393 22.53 -3.10 5.04
C LEU A 393 22.86 -4.45 4.39
N GLU A 394 21.88 -5.33 4.26
CA GLU A 394 22.00 -6.65 3.61
C GLU A 394 21.28 -6.71 2.26
N ILE A 395 20.17 -5.98 2.13
CA ILE A 395 19.30 -5.98 0.95
C ILE A 395 19.13 -4.56 0.44
N LEU A 396 19.49 -4.33 -0.81
CA LEU A 396 19.26 -3.07 -1.52
C LEU A 396 18.32 -3.31 -2.70
N ASP A 397 17.13 -2.74 -2.64
CA ASP A 397 16.18 -2.69 -3.75
C ASP A 397 16.23 -1.31 -4.40
N ILE A 398 16.47 -1.25 -5.72
CA ILE A 398 16.43 -0.03 -6.52
C ILE A 398 15.23 -0.14 -7.45
N VAL A 399 14.23 0.72 -7.25
CA VAL A 399 12.99 0.78 -8.02
C VAL A 399 13.07 2.01 -8.92
N ILE A 400 13.46 1.80 -10.17
CA ILE A 400 13.56 2.86 -11.17
C ILE A 400 12.16 3.19 -11.66
N ARG A 401 11.74 4.43 -11.45
CA ARG A 401 10.43 4.95 -11.84
C ARG A 401 10.49 6.47 -11.98
N PRO A 402 9.56 7.09 -12.73
CA PRO A 402 9.50 8.54 -12.83
C PRO A 402 9.38 9.20 -11.46
N GLY A 403 10.16 10.27 -11.27
CA GLY A 403 10.17 11.12 -10.07
C GLY A 403 10.29 12.60 -10.45
N ARG A 404 10.06 13.50 -9.50
CA ARG A 404 10.23 14.94 -9.73
C ARG A 404 11.70 15.33 -9.48
N ILE A 405 12.37 15.87 -10.51
CA ILE A 405 13.73 16.41 -10.40
C ILE A 405 13.68 17.93 -10.29
N PHE A 406 14.38 18.48 -9.29
CA PHE A 406 14.33 19.91 -8.97
C PHE A 406 15.47 20.69 -9.66
N TYR A 407 15.46 20.79 -10.99
CA TYR A 407 16.51 21.47 -11.76
C TYR A 407 16.83 22.89 -11.27
N ASP A 408 15.80 23.69 -11.00
CA ASP A 408 16.00 25.09 -10.63
C ASP A 408 16.27 25.31 -9.13
N LYS A 409 15.91 24.33 -8.28
CA LYS A 409 15.95 24.48 -6.82
C LYS A 409 17.01 23.63 -6.12
N TYR A 410 17.39 22.50 -6.71
CA TYR A 410 18.40 21.61 -6.13
C TYR A 410 19.76 22.34 -6.03
N ARG A 411 20.40 22.25 -4.86
CA ARG A 411 21.71 22.85 -4.61
C ARG A 411 22.60 21.79 -3.95
N PRO A 412 23.52 21.14 -4.69
CA PRO A 412 24.41 20.17 -4.10
C PRO A 412 25.38 20.84 -3.12
N PRO A 413 25.86 20.12 -2.09
CA PRO A 413 26.91 20.61 -1.20
C PRO A 413 28.15 21.10 -1.94
N GLN A 414 28.80 22.13 -1.39
CA GLN A 414 29.96 22.76 -2.02
C GLN A 414 31.12 21.78 -2.30
N TYR A 415 31.30 20.75 -1.47
CA TYR A 415 32.37 19.76 -1.68
C TYR A 415 32.11 18.89 -2.92
N ALA A 416 30.84 18.59 -3.23
CA ALA A 416 30.46 17.79 -4.38
C ALA A 416 30.70 18.56 -5.70
N LEU A 417 30.48 19.87 -5.68
CA LEU A 417 30.80 20.76 -6.81
C LEU A 417 32.29 20.80 -7.13
N ARG A 418 33.16 20.67 -6.12
CA ARG A 418 34.61 20.74 -6.29
C ARG A 418 35.19 19.46 -6.88
N ASN A 419 34.66 18.30 -6.51
CA ASN A 419 35.15 17.02 -7.01
C ASN A 419 34.06 15.92 -7.02
N PRO A 420 33.27 15.83 -8.10
CA PRO A 420 32.23 14.82 -8.24
C PRO A 420 32.75 13.37 -8.15
N ALA A 421 34.00 13.13 -8.57
CA ALA A 421 34.61 11.80 -8.50
C ALA A 421 34.87 11.33 -7.06
N MET A 422 34.94 12.24 -6.08
CA MET A 422 35.14 11.87 -4.67
C MET A 422 33.94 11.18 -4.04
N VAL A 423 32.75 11.27 -4.63
CA VAL A 423 31.53 10.65 -4.07
C VAL A 423 31.72 9.16 -3.84
N TRP A 424 32.42 8.48 -4.75
CA TRP A 424 32.69 7.04 -4.69
C TRP A 424 34.11 6.69 -4.23
N ALA A 425 34.92 7.69 -3.81
CA ALA A 425 36.32 7.47 -3.44
C ALA A 425 36.48 6.65 -2.16
N VAL A 426 35.56 6.82 -1.21
CA VAL A 426 35.52 6.03 0.03
C VAL A 426 34.42 4.99 -0.09
N VAL A 427 34.80 3.71 0.02
CA VAL A 427 33.85 2.61 -0.02
C VAL A 427 33.20 2.44 1.35
N ASP A 428 31.87 2.41 1.39
CA ASP A 428 31.12 2.31 2.65
C ASP A 428 31.25 0.91 3.26
N GLN A 429 31.15 0.86 4.59
CA GLN A 429 31.23 -0.39 5.35
C GLN A 429 30.19 -1.41 4.87
N CYS A 430 28.96 -0.97 4.61
CA CYS A 430 27.89 -1.87 4.20
C CYS A 430 28.19 -2.59 2.89
N ILE A 431 28.80 -1.89 1.92
CA ILE A 431 29.16 -2.46 0.62
C ILE A 431 30.21 -3.57 0.79
N THR A 432 31.19 -3.37 1.67
CA THR A 432 32.29 -4.32 1.82
C THR A 432 31.98 -5.48 2.77
N GLN A 433 31.06 -5.30 3.73
CA GLN A 433 30.90 -6.24 4.85
C GLN A 433 29.52 -6.89 4.97
N THR A 434 28.43 -6.24 4.52
CA THR A 434 27.07 -6.71 4.84
C THR A 434 26.16 -6.88 3.63
N LEU A 435 26.34 -6.11 2.56
CA LEU A 435 25.43 -6.10 1.41
C LEU A 435 25.50 -7.41 0.62
N ARG A 436 24.45 -8.22 0.73
CA ARG A 436 24.36 -9.56 0.11
C ARG A 436 23.55 -9.57 -1.16
N ARG A 437 22.45 -8.80 -1.20
CA ARG A 437 21.49 -8.84 -2.30
C ARG A 437 21.19 -7.45 -2.82
N VAL A 438 21.31 -7.30 -4.13
CA VAL A 438 20.87 -6.11 -4.86
C VAL A 438 19.82 -6.55 -5.88
N ARG A 439 18.70 -5.83 -5.94
CA ARG A 439 17.70 -6.02 -6.99
C ARG A 439 17.35 -4.66 -7.58
N VAL A 440 17.41 -4.57 -8.90
CA VAL A 440 17.03 -3.40 -9.68
C VAL A 440 15.78 -3.72 -10.48
N MET A 441 14.77 -2.85 -10.40
CA MET A 441 13.52 -2.96 -11.13
C MET A 441 13.39 -1.75 -12.06
N GLY A 442 13.08 -1.99 -13.33
CA GLY A 442 12.94 -0.92 -14.33
C GLY A 442 14.27 -0.45 -14.93
N PHE A 443 15.27 -1.33 -15.01
CA PHE A 443 16.59 -1.00 -15.54
C PHE A 443 16.55 -0.60 -17.03
N LYS A 444 17.17 0.54 -17.36
CA LYS A 444 17.31 1.09 -18.73
C LYS A 444 18.78 1.20 -19.16
N GLY A 445 19.72 1.08 -18.22
CA GLY A 445 21.15 1.16 -18.50
C GLY A 445 21.64 2.58 -18.79
N THR A 446 20.99 3.60 -18.20
CA THR A 446 21.47 4.98 -18.26
C THR A 446 22.88 5.10 -17.64
N PRO A 447 23.65 6.16 -17.96
CA PRO A 447 25.00 6.33 -17.41
C PRO A 447 25.06 6.28 -15.88
N ASN A 448 24.07 6.87 -15.19
CA ASN A 448 24.02 6.86 -13.72
C ASN A 448 23.69 5.47 -13.16
N GLU A 449 22.75 4.75 -13.77
CA GLU A 449 22.45 3.35 -13.41
C GLU A 449 23.71 2.48 -13.52
N MET A 450 24.40 2.58 -14.67
CA MET A 450 25.61 1.82 -14.95
C MET A 450 26.73 2.18 -13.98
N ASN A 451 26.90 3.46 -13.63
CA ASN A 451 27.93 3.91 -12.70
C ASN A 451 27.69 3.36 -11.28
N VAL A 452 26.47 3.45 -10.76
CA VAL A 452 26.13 2.94 -9.42
C VAL A 452 26.30 1.42 -9.38
N LEU A 453 25.80 0.70 -10.38
CA LEU A 453 25.92 -0.76 -10.42
C LEU A 453 27.37 -1.23 -10.59
N THR A 454 28.16 -0.55 -11.42
CA THR A 454 29.59 -0.83 -11.57
C THR A 454 30.31 -0.64 -10.24
N TYR A 455 30.04 0.46 -9.52
CA TYR A 455 30.59 0.70 -8.19
C TYR A 455 30.24 -0.44 -7.21
N LEU A 456 28.97 -0.88 -7.18
CA LEU A 456 28.54 -1.97 -6.31
C LEU A 456 29.23 -3.29 -6.68
N ILE A 457 29.33 -3.65 -7.96
CA ILE A 457 29.99 -4.89 -8.43
C ILE A 457 31.49 -4.89 -8.10
N GLN A 458 32.16 -3.76 -8.31
CA GLN A 458 33.62 -3.63 -8.12
C GLN A 458 34.04 -3.56 -6.65
N ASN A 459 33.12 -3.27 -5.73
CA ASN A 459 33.44 -3.07 -4.31
C ASN A 459 32.69 -4.01 -3.35
N GLY A 460 31.59 -4.62 -3.80
CA GLY A 460 30.74 -5.51 -3.01
C GLY A 460 31.37 -6.87 -2.74
N ARG A 461 32.20 -6.99 -1.70
CA ARG A 461 33.00 -8.19 -1.41
C ARG A 461 32.20 -9.38 -0.90
N VAL A 462 31.05 -9.13 -0.28
CA VAL A 462 30.16 -10.17 0.28
C VAL A 462 28.86 -10.32 -0.52
N MET A 463 28.73 -9.60 -1.64
CA MET A 463 27.54 -9.60 -2.47
C MET A 463 27.39 -10.96 -3.17
N GLN A 464 26.20 -11.55 -3.07
CA GLN A 464 25.88 -12.89 -3.58
C GLN A 464 24.96 -12.82 -4.79
N ASN A 465 23.99 -11.90 -4.79
CA ASN A 465 23.01 -11.81 -5.85
C ASN A 465 22.81 -10.37 -6.31
N LEU A 466 22.96 -10.15 -7.62
CA LEU A 466 22.46 -8.98 -8.32
C LEU A 466 21.38 -9.43 -9.29
N ARG A 467 20.15 -8.95 -9.10
CA ARG A 467 19.04 -9.20 -10.03
C ARG A 467 18.66 -7.93 -10.75
N LEU A 468 18.67 -7.96 -12.07
CA LEU A 468 18.26 -6.87 -12.94
C LEU A 468 16.96 -7.27 -13.62
N ILE A 469 15.89 -6.51 -13.37
CA ILE A 469 14.61 -6.64 -14.07
C ILE A 469 14.54 -5.48 -15.05
N ILE A 470 14.61 -5.80 -16.34
CA ILE A 470 14.69 -4.82 -17.42
C ILE A 470 13.36 -4.08 -17.57
N SER A 471 13.44 -2.78 -17.88
CA SER A 471 12.24 -2.00 -18.20
C SER A 471 11.55 -2.54 -19.45
N ARG A 472 10.22 -2.59 -19.42
CA ARG A 472 9.39 -2.95 -20.58
C ARG A 472 8.92 -1.72 -21.37
N GLU A 473 9.24 -0.53 -20.86
CA GLU A 473 8.89 0.73 -21.50
C GLU A 473 9.73 0.96 -22.76
N VAL A 474 9.19 1.73 -23.70
CA VAL A 474 9.92 2.23 -24.86
C VAL A 474 9.90 3.73 -24.76
N ASP A 475 11.07 4.34 -24.79
CA ASP A 475 11.27 5.78 -24.65
C ASP A 475 12.47 6.26 -25.49
N ASP A 476 12.85 7.52 -25.31
CA ASP A 476 13.97 8.13 -26.01
C ASP A 476 15.31 7.45 -25.67
N ASP A 477 15.43 6.80 -24.51
CA ASP A 477 16.64 6.08 -24.08
C ASP A 477 16.75 4.69 -24.72
N GLY A 478 15.67 4.15 -25.30
CA GLY A 478 15.69 2.96 -26.13
C GLY A 478 14.48 2.02 -25.99
N SER A 479 14.76 0.73 -26.16
CA SER A 479 13.79 -0.36 -26.10
C SER A 479 14.27 -1.45 -25.13
N PRO A 480 13.40 -2.39 -24.71
CA PRO A 480 13.79 -3.51 -23.86
C PRO A 480 14.99 -4.31 -24.39
N ASP A 481 15.10 -4.51 -25.71
CA ASP A 481 16.25 -5.17 -26.34
C ASP A 481 17.55 -4.36 -26.17
N THR A 482 17.44 -3.03 -26.25
CA THR A 482 18.59 -2.14 -26.05
C THR A 482 19.03 -2.12 -24.59
N TYR A 483 18.08 -2.11 -23.66
CA TYR A 483 18.37 -2.16 -22.23
C TYR A 483 18.95 -3.51 -21.82
N ASP A 484 18.49 -4.63 -22.40
CA ASP A 484 19.10 -5.94 -22.21
C ASP A 484 20.56 -5.94 -22.63
N LEU A 485 20.85 -5.41 -23.84
CA LEU A 485 22.23 -5.31 -24.32
C LEU A 485 23.13 -4.52 -23.36
N ARG A 486 22.65 -3.37 -22.85
CA ARG A 486 23.36 -2.59 -21.83
C ARG A 486 23.51 -3.35 -20.50
N ALA A 487 22.53 -4.16 -20.12
CA ALA A 487 22.63 -5.00 -18.92
C ALA A 487 23.72 -6.07 -19.08
N GLN A 488 23.94 -6.61 -20.29
CA GLN A 488 25.01 -7.58 -20.56
C GLN A 488 26.40 -6.97 -20.30
N ASP A 489 26.59 -5.67 -20.50
CA ASP A 489 27.87 -5.00 -20.22
C ASP A 489 28.28 -5.14 -18.75
N LEU A 490 27.33 -5.20 -17.83
CA LEU A 490 27.60 -5.41 -16.39
C LEU A 490 28.22 -6.79 -16.09
N LEU A 491 28.04 -7.78 -16.98
CA LEU A 491 28.68 -9.10 -16.82
C LEU A 491 30.18 -9.03 -17.06
N THR A 492 30.65 -8.04 -17.80
CA THR A 492 32.08 -7.82 -18.11
C THR A 492 32.82 -7.09 -16.98
N VAL A 493 32.08 -6.45 -16.07
CA VAL A 493 32.65 -5.70 -14.94
C VAL A 493 33.37 -6.66 -13.99
N ARG A 494 34.59 -6.28 -13.58
CA ARG A 494 35.38 -7.02 -12.60
C ARG A 494 34.63 -7.09 -11.26
N ARG A 495 34.30 -8.30 -10.82
CA ARG A 495 33.59 -8.56 -9.56
C ARG A 495 34.54 -8.55 -8.37
N ALA A 496 34.16 -7.88 -7.29
CA ALA A 496 34.86 -7.98 -6.01
C ALA A 496 34.57 -9.31 -5.28
N SER A 497 33.32 -9.76 -5.33
CA SER A 497 32.89 -11.03 -4.74
C SER A 497 33.01 -12.16 -5.77
N PRO A 498 33.66 -13.28 -5.44
CA PRO A 498 33.69 -14.47 -6.29
C PRO A 498 32.33 -15.18 -6.35
N ASP A 499 31.49 -15.01 -5.32
CA ASP A 499 30.19 -15.65 -5.19
C ASP A 499 29.05 -14.86 -5.87
N LEU A 500 29.36 -13.70 -6.46
CA LEU A 500 28.36 -12.84 -7.07
C LEU A 500 27.76 -13.48 -8.33
N GLN A 501 26.48 -13.80 -8.24
CA GLN A 501 25.63 -14.18 -9.37
C GLN A 501 24.83 -12.97 -9.86
N ILE A 502 24.98 -12.66 -11.15
CA ILE A 502 24.21 -11.61 -11.83
C ILE A 502 23.15 -12.30 -12.68
N ALA A 503 21.89 -11.99 -12.45
CA ALA A 503 20.74 -12.49 -13.21
C ALA A 503 20.03 -11.32 -13.88
N ILE A 504 19.82 -11.43 -15.19
CA ILE A 504 19.12 -10.45 -16.04
C ILE A 504 17.78 -11.11 -16.44
N MET A 505 16.67 -10.40 -16.24
CA MET A 505 15.30 -10.93 -16.34
C MET A 505 14.32 -10.00 -17.04
#